data_AF-A0A7C4MDS3-F1
#
_entry.id   AF-A0A7C4MDS3-F1
#
_cell.length_a   1.000
_cell.length_b   1.000
_cell.length_c   1.000
_cell.angle_alpha   90.00
_cell.angle_beta   90.00
_cell.angle_gamma   90.00
#
_symmetry.space_group_name_H-M   'P 1'
#
loop_
_entity.id
_entity.type
_entity.pdbx_description
1 polymer ?
#
loop_
_entity_poly.entity_id
_entity_poly.type
_entity_poly.pdbx_seq_one_letter_code
_entity_poly.pdbx_strand_id
1 'polypeptide(L)'
;MMIDKGLMGNFLERVMEYYQLIAPVRTEKGVLFEYISGKEEVDLTYSGHTILPPKKFFFPPVEEMFVYEYDDSGNIRLYDLLDEVSKGKRVIVGVKPCDINGLLLLDKVFT
;
A
#
# COMPACT_ATOMS: atom_id res chain seq x y z
N MET A 1 -8.25 4.93 -20.39
CA MET A 1 -6.87 4.70 -20.87
C MET A 1 -6.63 3.21 -20.89
N MET A 2 -6.21 2.64 -22.01
CA MET A 2 -5.81 1.23 -22.10
C MET A 2 -4.28 1.18 -22.20
N ILE A 3 -3.65 0.31 -21.43
CA ILE A 3 -2.20 0.12 -21.41
C ILE A 3 -1.91 -1.26 -22.01
N ASP A 4 -0.99 -1.32 -22.97
CA ASP A 4 -0.52 -2.60 -23.50
C ASP A 4 0.19 -3.41 -22.40
N LYS A 5 -0.04 -4.72 -22.36
CA LYS A 5 0.50 -5.59 -21.31
C LYS A 5 2.03 -5.59 -21.29
N GLY A 6 2.69 -5.49 -22.45
CA GLY A 6 4.15 -5.40 -22.55
C GLY A 6 4.71 -4.10 -22.00
N LEU A 7 3.91 -3.04 -21.93
CA LEU A 7 4.29 -1.74 -21.36
C LEU A 7 3.97 -1.61 -19.86
N MET A 8 3.31 -2.61 -19.26
CA MET A 8 2.86 -2.54 -17.87
C MET A 8 4.03 -2.38 -16.90
N GLY A 9 5.14 -3.09 -17.10
CA GLY A 9 6.32 -2.97 -16.25
C GLY A 9 6.88 -1.54 -16.22
N ASN A 10 7.05 -0.94 -17.39
CA ASN A 10 7.55 0.44 -17.51
C ASN A 10 6.57 1.45 -16.92
N PHE A 11 5.26 1.20 -17.05
CA PHE A 11 4.26 2.03 -16.41
C PHE A 11 4.40 2.01 -14.88
N LEU A 12 4.56 0.82 -14.29
CA LEU A 12 4.72 0.68 -12.84
C LEU A 12 6.00 1.37 -12.35
N GLU A 13 7.13 1.22 -13.05
CA GLU A 13 8.38 1.94 -12.73
C GLU A 13 8.18 3.46 -12.72
N ARG A 14 7.53 4.01 -13.75
CA ARG A 14 7.25 5.46 -13.79
C ARG A 14 6.31 5.91 -12.68
N VAL A 15 5.38 5.07 -12.23
CA VAL A 15 4.53 5.39 -11.07
C VAL A 15 5.38 5.42 -9.80
N MET A 16 6.29 4.47 -9.62
CA MET A 16 7.15 4.37 -8.44
C MET A 16 8.11 5.58 -8.28
N GLU A 17 8.45 6.27 -9.36
CA GLU A 17 9.27 7.51 -9.30
C GLU A 17 8.59 8.63 -8.48
N TYR A 18 7.26 8.67 -8.43
CA TYR A 18 6.50 9.77 -7.82
C TYR A 18 5.55 9.33 -6.71
N TYR A 19 5.27 8.03 -6.61
CA TYR A 19 4.27 7.48 -5.70
C TYR A 19 4.80 6.23 -5.00
N GLN A 20 4.40 6.05 -3.75
CA GLN A 20 4.52 4.75 -3.11
C GLN A 20 3.52 3.78 -3.75
N LEU A 21 4.05 2.74 -4.38
CA LEU A 21 3.25 1.75 -5.09
C LEU A 21 2.89 0.58 -4.15
N ILE A 22 1.60 0.26 -4.10
CA ILE A 22 1.04 -0.87 -3.38
C ILE A 22 0.45 -1.85 -4.39
N ALA A 23 0.80 -3.13 -4.27
CA ALA A 23 0.44 -4.14 -5.24
C ALA A 23 0.20 -5.52 -4.59
N PRO A 24 -0.51 -6.43 -5.26
CA PRO A 24 -0.56 -7.83 -4.86
C PRO A 24 0.83 -8.48 -5.00
N VAL A 25 1.31 -9.07 -3.92
CA VAL A 25 2.59 -9.79 -3.85
C VAL A 25 2.32 -11.25 -3.49
N ARG A 26 3.01 -12.16 -4.17
CA ARG A 26 2.93 -13.61 -3.93
C ARG A 26 3.81 -13.97 -2.73
N THR A 27 3.26 -14.69 -1.76
CA THR A 27 3.99 -15.24 -0.61
C THR A 27 3.77 -16.75 -0.52
N GLU A 28 4.50 -17.42 0.36
CA GLU A 28 4.30 -18.85 0.64
C GLU A 28 2.88 -19.19 1.10
N LYS A 29 2.21 -18.24 1.76
CA LYS A 29 0.86 -18.45 2.33
C LYS A 29 -0.26 -18.08 1.36
N GLY A 30 0.05 -17.46 0.22
CA GLY A 30 -0.91 -16.88 -0.71
C GLY A 30 -0.58 -15.45 -1.11
N VAL A 31 -1.58 -14.69 -1.57
CA VAL A 31 -1.38 -13.32 -2.07
C VAL A 31 -1.84 -12.31 -1.05
N LEU A 32 -1.09 -11.23 -0.88
CA LEU A 32 -1.45 -10.12 -0.02
C LEU A 32 -1.00 -8.80 -0.66
N PHE A 33 -1.60 -7.68 -0.28
CA PHE A 33 -1.14 -6.38 -0.77
C PHE A 33 0.03 -5.87 0.10
N GLU A 34 1.13 -5.45 -0.51
CA GLU A 34 2.25 -4.75 0.14
C GLU A 34 2.70 -3.50 -0.62
N TYR A 35 3.43 -2.63 0.08
CA TYR A 35 4.35 -1.70 -0.56
C TYR A 35 5.44 -2.48 -1.30
N ILE A 36 5.72 -2.10 -2.53
CA ILE A 36 6.75 -2.75 -3.35
C ILE A 36 7.96 -1.86 -3.56
N SER A 37 9.14 -2.46 -3.70
CA SER A 37 10.39 -1.78 -4.03
C SER A 37 10.81 -2.00 -5.49
N GLY A 38 10.23 -2.99 -6.17
CA GLY A 38 10.44 -3.26 -7.59
C GLY A 38 9.19 -3.80 -8.31
N LYS A 39 9.10 -3.57 -9.61
CA LYS A 39 7.95 -4.03 -10.43
C LYS A 39 7.85 -5.56 -10.48
N GLU A 40 8.96 -6.26 -10.26
CA GLU A 40 9.06 -7.73 -10.31
C GLU A 40 8.29 -8.40 -9.16
N GLU A 41 8.03 -7.67 -8.07
CA GLU A 41 7.25 -8.14 -6.93
C GLU A 41 5.74 -8.19 -7.23
N VAL A 42 5.30 -7.48 -8.27
CA VAL A 42 3.88 -7.28 -8.59
C VAL A 42 3.30 -8.49 -9.31
N ASP A 43 2.31 -9.11 -8.69
CA ASP A 43 1.56 -10.22 -9.28
C ASP A 43 0.16 -9.80 -9.72
N LEU A 44 0.04 -9.17 -10.88
CA LEU A 44 -1.26 -8.78 -11.45
C LEU A 44 -2.09 -9.96 -11.96
N THR A 45 -1.48 -11.14 -12.07
CA THR A 45 -2.12 -12.34 -12.62
C THR A 45 -2.76 -13.23 -11.55
N TYR A 46 -2.74 -12.80 -10.29
CA TYR A 46 -3.30 -13.59 -9.22
C TYR A 46 -4.79 -13.91 -9.38
N SER A 47 -5.12 -15.14 -8.99
CA SER A 47 -6.46 -15.70 -8.96
C SER A 47 -6.93 -15.86 -7.51
N GLY A 48 -8.26 -15.90 -7.33
CA GLY A 48 -8.89 -16.02 -6.01
C GLY A 48 -8.83 -14.73 -5.19
N HIS A 49 -8.78 -14.90 -3.87
CA HIS A 49 -8.78 -13.82 -2.89
C HIS A 49 -7.40 -13.63 -2.27
N THR A 50 -7.10 -12.40 -1.85
CA THR A 50 -5.92 -12.14 -1.03
C THR A 50 -6.17 -12.56 0.42
N ILE A 51 -5.12 -13.03 1.10
CA ILE A 51 -5.14 -13.28 2.54
C ILE A 51 -5.43 -11.99 3.30
N LEU A 52 -4.75 -10.90 2.90
CA LEU A 52 -4.91 -9.59 3.50
C LEU A 52 -5.31 -8.59 2.39
N PRO A 53 -6.57 -8.12 2.38
CA PRO A 53 -7.08 -7.20 1.37
C PRO A 53 -6.50 -5.79 1.53
N PRO A 54 -6.64 -4.92 0.51
CA PRO A 54 -6.06 -3.58 0.54
C PRO A 54 -6.67 -2.66 1.61
N LYS A 55 -7.73 -3.08 2.31
CA LYS A 55 -8.32 -2.32 3.43
C LYS A 55 -7.29 -1.94 4.50
N LYS A 56 -6.24 -2.75 4.69
CA LYS A 56 -5.20 -2.51 5.71
C LYS A 56 -4.46 -1.17 5.55
N PHE A 57 -4.45 -0.60 4.34
CA PHE A 57 -3.77 0.68 4.05
C PHE A 57 -4.64 1.90 4.36
N PHE A 58 -5.94 1.69 4.59
CA PHE A 58 -6.90 2.71 4.99
C PHE A 58 -7.24 2.57 6.48
N PHE A 59 -7.40 1.33 6.94
CA PHE A 59 -7.72 0.97 8.31
C PHE A 59 -6.73 -0.08 8.79
N PRO A 60 -5.53 0.33 9.25
CA PRO A 60 -4.52 -0.61 9.71
C PRO A 60 -5.01 -1.32 10.99
N PRO A 61 -4.71 -2.62 11.18
CA PRO A 61 -5.09 -3.34 12.39
C PRO A 61 -4.46 -2.77 13.68
N VAL A 62 -3.32 -2.07 13.54
CA VAL A 62 -2.57 -1.41 14.61
C VAL A 62 -2.15 -0.05 14.07
N GLU A 63 -2.33 0.99 14.88
CA GLU A 63 -1.94 2.37 14.55
C GLU A 63 -0.82 2.81 15.50
N GLU A 64 0.33 3.17 14.93
CA GLU A 64 1.46 3.71 15.70
C GLU A 64 1.19 5.18 15.99
N MET A 65 0.88 5.51 17.24
CA MET A 65 0.56 6.89 17.64
C MET A 65 1.80 7.79 17.77
N PHE A 66 2.91 7.24 18.27
CA PHE A 66 4.11 8.02 18.53
C PHE A 66 5.36 7.15 18.34
N VAL A 67 6.41 7.78 17.82
CA VAL A 67 7.76 7.23 17.81
C VAL A 67 8.64 8.16 18.64
N TYR A 68 9.59 7.57 19.35
CA TYR A 68 10.59 8.32 20.08
C TYR A 68 11.99 7.86 19.68
N GLU A 69 12.91 8.81 19.63
CA GLU A 69 14.33 8.56 19.43
C GLU A 69 15.16 9.40 20.40
N TYR A 70 16.38 8.94 20.67
CA TYR A 70 17.36 9.74 21.41
C TYR A 70 18.18 10.55 20.39
N ASP A 71 18.28 11.86 20.61
CA ASP A 71 19.19 12.70 19.82
C ASP A 71 20.66 12.47 20.24
N ASP A 72 21.59 13.04 19.48
CA ASP A 72 23.04 12.94 19.76
C ASP A 72 23.44 13.51 21.14
N SER A 73 22.57 14.30 21.76
CA SER A 73 22.74 14.88 23.11
C SER A 73 22.06 14.07 24.22
N GLY A 74 21.40 12.95 23.87
CA GLY A 74 20.70 12.08 24.81
C GLY A 74 19.29 12.54 25.21
N ASN A 75 18.72 13.54 24.55
CA ASN A 75 17.34 13.96 24.80
C ASN A 75 16.35 13.09 24.02
N ILE A 76 15.15 12.94 24.56
CA ILE A 76 14.06 12.24 23.87
C ILE A 76 13.40 13.20 22.88
N ARG A 77 13.41 12.83 21.60
CA ARG A 77 12.60 13.44 20.57
C ARG A 77 11.39 12.55 20.30
N LEU A 78 10.20 13.08 20.55
CA LEU A 78 8.92 12.42 20.25
C LEU A 78 8.36 12.99 18.95
N TYR A 79 7.90 12.14 18.05
CA TYR A 79 7.24 12.54 16.81
C TYR A 79 6.00 11.69 16.52
N ASP A 80 5.02 12.34 15.92
CA ASP A 80 3.78 11.74 15.43
C ASP A 80 3.98 11.31 13.97
N LEU A 81 3.63 10.05 13.67
CA LEU A 81 3.74 9.47 12.33
C LEU A 81 2.59 9.89 11.40
N LEU A 82 1.49 10.48 11.91
CA LEU A 82 0.38 10.95 11.09
C LEU A 82 0.84 11.88 9.97
N ASP A 83 1.84 12.72 10.27
CA ASP A 83 2.40 13.66 9.32
C ASP A 83 3.19 12.97 8.20
N GLU A 84 3.87 11.86 8.48
CA GLU A 84 4.58 11.08 7.46
C GLU A 84 3.61 10.25 6.61
N VAL A 85 2.61 9.63 7.25
CA VAL A 85 1.58 8.84 6.58
C VAL A 85 0.69 9.71 5.66
N SER A 86 0.41 10.94 6.07
CA SER A 86 -0.44 11.88 5.30
C SER A 86 0.27 12.58 4.13
N LYS A 87 1.60 12.73 4.19
CA LYS A 87 2.40 13.39 3.13
C LYS A 87 2.72 12.47 1.95
N GLY A 88 2.69 11.15 2.14
CA GLY A 88 2.98 10.16 1.09
C GLY A 88 1.85 10.02 0.06
N LYS A 89 2.14 10.33 -1.22
CA LYS A 89 1.22 10.01 -2.32
C LYS A 89 1.32 8.51 -2.63
N ARG A 90 0.20 7.80 -2.54
CA ARG A 90 0.12 6.35 -2.71
C ARG A 90 -0.70 5.97 -3.94
N VAL A 91 -0.32 4.89 -4.61
CA VAL A 91 -1.09 4.26 -5.69
C VAL A 91 -1.26 2.78 -5.37
N ILE A 92 -2.50 2.28 -5.42
CA ILE A 92 -2.78 0.85 -5.29
C ILE A 92 -3.16 0.29 -6.66
N VAL A 93 -2.49 -0.77 -7.10
CA VAL A 93 -2.75 -1.46 -8.38
C VAL A 93 -3.19 -2.90 -8.17
N GLY A 94 -3.94 -3.45 -9.13
CA GLY A 94 -4.33 -4.87 -9.10
C GLY A 94 -5.52 -5.20 -8.17
N VAL A 95 -6.23 -4.21 -7.66
CA VAL A 95 -7.39 -4.41 -6.78
C VAL A 95 -8.55 -5.09 -7.52
N LYS A 96 -9.12 -6.15 -6.92
CA LYS A 96 -10.28 -6.84 -7.50
C LYS A 96 -11.59 -6.08 -7.21
N PRO A 97 -12.62 -6.23 -8.05
CA PRO A 97 -13.91 -5.57 -7.84
C PRO A 97 -14.56 -5.84 -6.48
N CYS A 98 -14.40 -7.04 -5.91
CA CYS A 98 -14.93 -7.36 -4.58
C CYS A 98 -14.23 -6.57 -3.45
N ASP A 99 -12.91 -6.35 -3.56
CA ASP A 99 -12.16 -5.51 -2.62
C ASP A 99 -12.59 -4.05 -2.75
N ILE A 100 -12.76 -3.54 -3.99
CA ILE A 100 -13.27 -2.18 -4.24
C ILE A 100 -14.64 -2.00 -3.59
N ASN A 101 -15.56 -2.95 -3.77
CA ASN A 101 -16.87 -2.89 -3.15
C ASN A 101 -16.80 -2.89 -1.62
N GLY A 102 -15.88 -3.66 -1.04
CA GLY A 102 -15.60 -3.62 0.40
C GLY A 102 -15.11 -2.25 0.87
N LEU A 103 -14.18 -1.63 0.14
CA LEU A 103 -13.68 -0.28 0.43
C LEU A 103 -14.79 0.77 0.32
N LEU A 104 -15.63 0.72 -0.72
CA LEU A 104 -16.77 1.62 -0.90
C LEU A 104 -17.81 1.50 0.22
N LEU A 105 -17.97 0.30 0.80
CA LEU A 105 -18.87 0.12 1.95
C LEU A 105 -18.28 0.71 3.22
N LEU A 106 -16.97 0.56 3.45
CA LEU A 106 -16.27 1.15 4.59
C LEU A 106 -16.28 2.69 4.51
N ASP A 107 -16.07 3.24 3.31
CA ASP A 107 -16.08 4.68 3.07
C ASP A 107 -17.38 5.36 3.54
N LYS A 108 -18.54 4.70 3.34
CA LYS A 108 -19.85 5.22 3.81
C LYS A 108 -19.99 5.33 5.32
N VAL A 109 -19.15 4.63 6.09
CA VAL A 109 -19.25 4.55 7.55
C VAL A 109 -18.18 5.40 8.22
N PHE A 110 -17.00 5.49 7.63
CA PHE A 110 -15.81 6.08 8.25
C PHE A 110 -15.35 7.40 7.61
N THR A 111 -15.99 7.85 6.53
CA THR A 111 -15.78 9.14 5.86
C THR A 111 -17.08 9.94 5.81
#